data_AF-A0A1N7BF96-F1
#
_entry.id   AF-A0A1N7BF96-F1
#
_cell.length_a   1.000
_cell.length_b   1.000
_cell.length_c   1.000
_cell.angle_alpha   90.00
_cell.angle_beta   90.00
_cell.angle_gamma   90.00
#
_symmetry.space_group_name_H-M   'P 1'
#
loop_
_entity.id
_entity.type
_entity.pdbx_description
1 polymer ?
#
loop_
_entity_poly.entity_id
_entity_poly.type
_entity_poly.pdbx_seq_one_letter_code
_entity_poly.pdbx_strand_id
1 'polypeptide(L)'
;MLVGFVIAYLLLSIGVGLYAATHVKNTSDYVAAGRHLPLYIVTATVFATWFGAETVLGISATFLDEGLRGLWSDPFGASLCLILVGLFFARPLYRLNLLTLGDYYRMRYGRTVEVLCSSAIVISYLGWVAAQITALGLVFNILSDGSISNETGMLIGAGIVLVYTLFGGMWSVALTDFMQMTIIIIGLFYIAWLIGDMAGGVGTVISHANAAGKLNFLPAFDAKDMIAFLAGILTMGFGSIPQQDVFQRLNSARDEKTAVRGTLLGGSGYFVFAFVPLFIAYSATLIDPALVAQYQESDSQQILPQLILQHTPIFAQVMFFGALLSAIMSTASGTLLAPSVTFSENILRGTFPRMSDHKFLWLTRGVVVVFALLITWYATHTDESIHGMVENAYKVTLATAFVPLAFGLYWKRATTQGALASIFIGLVTWVLLEIVAAEADVPPHFAGMLAGIAAMLAGSLLPQTLVKPTHGHVAEHLHTTHSTTHAGR
;
A
#
# COMPACT_ATOMS: atom_id res chain seq x y z
N MET A 1 11.88 -30.54 1.37
CA MET A 1 11.60 -30.25 2.80
C MET A 1 11.14 -28.81 3.00
N LEU A 2 11.89 -27.79 2.52
CA LEU A 2 11.51 -26.37 2.57
C LEU A 2 10.09 -26.09 2.06
N VAL A 3 9.77 -26.52 0.84
CA VAL A 3 8.46 -26.34 0.20
C VAL A 3 7.33 -26.88 1.07
N GLY A 4 7.53 -28.01 1.77
CA GLY A 4 6.52 -28.57 2.67
C GLY A 4 6.21 -27.67 3.87
N PHE A 5 7.25 -27.06 4.48
CA PHE A 5 7.07 -26.09 5.56
C PHE A 5 6.40 -24.81 5.07
N VAL A 6 6.76 -24.34 3.88
CA VAL A 6 6.12 -23.19 3.24
C VAL A 6 4.64 -23.46 2.99
N ILE A 7 4.28 -24.61 2.43
CA ILE A 7 2.88 -25.01 2.23
C ILE A 7 2.14 -25.07 3.57
N ALA A 8 2.73 -25.68 4.59
CA ALA A 8 2.13 -25.74 5.93
C ALA A 8 1.88 -24.33 6.50
N TYR A 9 2.83 -23.42 6.32
CA TYR A 9 2.71 -22.03 6.73
C TYR A 9 1.58 -21.29 5.99
N LEU A 10 1.48 -21.45 4.67
CA LEU A 10 0.42 -20.87 3.86
C LEU A 10 -0.96 -21.39 4.30
N LEU A 11 -1.09 -22.70 4.52
CA LEU A 11 -2.33 -23.31 5.02
C LEU A 11 -2.71 -22.80 6.40
N LEU A 12 -1.74 -22.59 7.29
CA LEU A 12 -1.95 -22.04 8.63
C LEU A 12 -2.46 -20.59 8.52
N SER A 13 -1.85 -19.76 7.68
CA SER A 13 -2.31 -18.37 7.43
C SER A 13 -3.71 -18.31 6.83
N ILE A 14 -3.99 -19.13 5.81
CA ILE A 14 -5.33 -19.24 5.21
C ILE A 14 -6.33 -19.71 6.28
N GLY A 15 -5.98 -20.69 7.11
CA GLY A 15 -6.82 -21.20 8.18
C GLY A 15 -7.20 -20.12 9.21
N VAL A 16 -6.24 -19.30 9.64
CA VAL A 16 -6.51 -18.16 10.53
C VAL A 16 -7.43 -17.14 9.87
N GLY A 17 -7.19 -16.81 8.60
CA GLY A 17 -8.04 -15.87 7.85
C GLY A 17 -9.48 -16.37 7.68
N LEU A 18 -9.65 -17.65 7.33
CA LEU A 18 -10.97 -18.28 7.20
C LEU A 18 -11.68 -18.41 8.56
N TYR A 19 -10.95 -18.66 9.65
CA TYR A 19 -11.52 -18.62 11.00
C TYR A 19 -12.00 -17.21 11.35
N ALA A 20 -11.20 -16.18 11.09
CA ALA A 20 -11.58 -14.78 11.30
C ALA A 20 -12.80 -14.39 10.44
N ALA A 21 -12.93 -14.95 9.23
CA ALA A 21 -14.09 -14.73 8.35
C ALA A 21 -15.44 -15.09 9.01
N THR A 22 -15.45 -16.00 9.99
CA THR A 22 -16.68 -16.33 10.75
C THR A 22 -17.24 -15.17 11.57
N HIS A 23 -16.45 -14.12 11.79
CA HIS A 23 -16.86 -12.91 12.50
C HIS A 23 -17.53 -11.86 11.58
N VAL A 24 -17.50 -12.06 10.25
CA VAL A 24 -18.11 -11.13 9.29
C VAL A 24 -19.60 -11.42 9.15
N LYS A 25 -20.46 -10.53 9.67
CA LYS A 25 -21.93 -10.69 9.59
C LYS A 25 -22.62 -9.67 8.68
N ASN A 26 -21.98 -8.53 8.43
CA ASN A 26 -22.53 -7.40 7.68
C ASN A 26 -21.40 -6.60 6.99
N THR A 27 -21.76 -5.56 6.23
CA THR A 27 -20.79 -4.71 5.52
C THR A 27 -19.83 -3.97 6.45
N SER A 28 -20.27 -3.50 7.62
CA SER A 28 -19.41 -2.79 8.58
C SER A 28 -18.30 -3.70 9.13
N ASP A 29 -18.63 -4.96 9.41
CA ASP A 29 -17.64 -5.98 9.80
C ASP A 29 -16.67 -6.27 8.65
N TYR A 30 -17.18 -6.38 7.42
CA TYR A 30 -16.37 -6.68 6.24
C TYR A 30 -15.40 -5.55 5.88
N VAL A 31 -15.82 -4.29 6.02
CA VAL A 31 -15.01 -3.13 5.62
C VAL A 31 -14.15 -2.62 6.77
N ALA A 32 -14.69 -2.49 7.98
CA ALA A 32 -14.02 -1.78 9.06
C ALA A 32 -13.83 -2.61 10.33
N ALA A 33 -14.10 -3.93 10.30
CA ALA A 33 -14.10 -4.79 11.49
C ALA A 33 -14.96 -4.20 12.63
N GLY A 34 -16.06 -3.52 12.26
CA GLY A 34 -16.97 -2.87 13.18
C GLY A 34 -16.39 -1.70 13.98
N ARG A 35 -15.17 -1.24 13.71
CA ARG A 35 -14.46 -0.20 14.49
C ARG A 35 -14.19 -0.60 15.95
N HIS A 36 -13.74 -1.84 16.18
CA HIS A 36 -13.44 -2.34 17.54
C HIS A 36 -11.97 -2.72 17.73
N LEU A 37 -11.09 -2.47 16.75
CA LEU A 37 -9.72 -2.96 16.83
C LEU A 37 -8.90 -2.22 17.90
N PRO A 38 -8.23 -2.96 18.81
CA PRO A 38 -7.35 -2.38 19.82
C PRO A 38 -6.03 -1.92 19.18
N LEU A 39 -5.29 -1.09 19.94
CA LEU A 39 -4.06 -0.44 19.46
C LEU A 39 -3.04 -1.40 18.84
N TYR A 40 -2.76 -2.52 19.48
CA TYR A 40 -1.75 -3.46 18.99
C TYR A 40 -2.13 -4.10 17.65
N ILE A 41 -3.42 -4.33 17.39
CA ILE A 41 -3.89 -4.82 16.10
C ILE A 41 -3.80 -3.72 15.05
N VAL A 42 -4.26 -2.49 15.35
CA VAL A 42 -4.17 -1.37 14.40
C VAL A 42 -2.71 -1.07 14.03
N THR A 43 -1.80 -1.04 15.00
CA THR A 43 -0.37 -0.89 14.75
C THR A 43 0.15 -2.00 13.83
N ALA A 44 -0.22 -3.25 14.10
CA ALA A 44 0.21 -4.38 13.30
C ALA A 44 -0.33 -4.35 11.87
N THR A 45 -1.61 -4.03 11.69
CA THR A 45 -2.24 -3.93 10.37
C THR A 45 -1.67 -2.75 9.56
N VAL A 46 -1.38 -1.60 10.20
CA VAL A 46 -0.71 -0.49 9.52
C VAL A 46 0.70 -0.89 9.07
N PHE A 47 1.47 -1.51 9.95
CA PHE A 47 2.81 -2.01 9.62
C PHE A 47 2.77 -3.04 8.49
N ALA A 48 1.98 -4.11 8.66
CA ALA A 48 2.02 -5.29 7.80
C ALA A 48 1.53 -5.02 6.38
N THR A 49 0.64 -4.04 6.22
CA THR A 49 0.16 -3.62 4.88
C THR A 49 1.21 -2.88 4.08
N TRP A 50 2.09 -2.16 4.75
CA TRP A 50 3.14 -1.39 4.10
C TRP A 50 4.44 -2.18 3.99
N PHE A 51 4.63 -3.15 4.89
CA PHE A 51 5.74 -4.08 4.85
C PHE A 51 5.41 -5.28 3.94
N GLY A 52 5.45 -5.06 2.63
CA GLY A 52 5.10 -6.05 1.60
C GLY A 52 6.27 -6.50 0.72
N ALA A 53 5.96 -7.01 -0.47
CA ALA A 53 6.92 -7.39 -1.50
C ALA A 53 7.94 -6.29 -1.82
N GLU A 54 7.44 -5.05 -1.93
CA GLU A 54 8.26 -3.88 -2.24
C GLU A 54 9.34 -3.67 -1.17
N THR A 55 8.99 -3.67 0.11
CA THR A 55 9.95 -3.40 1.19
C THR A 55 10.99 -4.52 1.33
N VAL A 56 10.63 -5.77 1.06
CA VAL A 56 11.57 -6.89 1.22
C VAL A 56 12.41 -7.13 -0.03
N LEU A 57 11.80 -7.09 -1.22
CA LEU A 57 12.46 -7.42 -2.49
C LEU A 57 12.77 -6.18 -3.33
N GLY A 58 11.79 -5.29 -3.49
CA GLY A 58 11.88 -4.09 -4.35
C GLY A 58 12.96 -3.12 -3.89
N ILE A 59 12.80 -2.51 -2.72
CA ILE A 59 13.77 -1.52 -2.21
C ILE A 59 15.13 -2.16 -1.90
N SER A 60 15.16 -3.45 -1.58
CA SER A 60 16.43 -4.19 -1.41
C SER A 60 17.23 -4.25 -2.69
N ALA A 61 16.56 -4.52 -3.82
CA ALA A 61 17.15 -4.45 -5.15
C ALA A 61 17.57 -3.01 -5.50
N THR A 62 16.67 -2.05 -5.35
CA THR A 62 16.98 -0.63 -5.62
C THR A 62 18.15 -0.12 -4.78
N PHE A 63 18.31 -0.56 -3.54
CA PHE A 63 19.46 -0.18 -2.72
C PHE A 63 20.78 -0.76 -3.22
N LEU A 64 20.77 -2.01 -3.69
CA LEU A 64 21.93 -2.64 -4.29
C LEU A 64 22.37 -1.90 -5.56
N ASP A 65 21.41 -1.40 -6.34
CA ASP A 65 21.68 -0.68 -7.60
C ASP A 65 22.03 0.80 -7.36
N GLU A 66 21.21 1.52 -6.60
CA GLU A 66 21.23 2.98 -6.52
C GLU A 66 21.59 3.54 -5.13
N GLY A 67 21.63 2.68 -4.09
CA GLY A 67 21.83 3.12 -2.70
C GLY A 67 20.64 3.92 -2.16
N LEU A 68 20.87 4.73 -1.12
CA LEU A 68 19.82 5.53 -0.48
C LEU A 68 19.22 6.61 -1.38
N ARG A 69 19.85 6.96 -2.51
CA ARG A 69 19.30 7.91 -3.48
C ARG A 69 18.11 7.35 -4.25
N GLY A 70 18.15 6.06 -4.59
CA GLY A 70 17.02 5.37 -5.21
C GLY A 70 15.86 5.11 -4.24
N LEU A 71 16.03 5.39 -2.95
CA LEU A 71 15.06 5.08 -1.89
C LEU A 71 14.30 6.28 -1.35
N TRP A 72 14.32 7.42 -2.05
CA TRP A 72 13.61 8.62 -1.58
C TRP A 72 12.10 8.39 -1.41
N SER A 73 11.48 7.57 -2.26
CA SER A 73 10.07 7.19 -2.21
C SER A 73 9.77 6.18 -1.09
N ASP A 74 10.49 5.06 -1.05
CA ASP A 74 10.38 4.00 -0.03
C ASP A 74 11.78 3.69 0.54
N PRO A 75 11.99 3.75 1.87
CA PRO A 75 10.97 3.86 2.93
C PRO A 75 10.64 5.28 3.37
N PHE A 76 11.34 6.30 2.87
CA PHE A 76 11.25 7.66 3.43
C PHE A 76 9.90 8.34 3.13
N GLY A 77 9.47 8.38 1.87
CA GLY A 77 8.16 8.89 1.46
C GLY A 77 7.01 8.07 2.06
N ALA A 78 7.06 6.74 1.97
CA ALA A 78 6.07 5.85 2.58
C ALA A 78 5.88 6.10 4.09
N SER A 79 6.97 6.20 4.85
CA SER A 79 6.93 6.49 6.28
C SER A 79 6.41 7.90 6.56
N LEU A 80 6.79 8.87 5.74
CA LEU A 80 6.28 10.24 5.81
C LEU A 80 4.76 10.25 5.65
N CYS A 81 4.20 9.50 4.70
CA CYS A 81 2.74 9.35 4.54
C CYS A 81 2.08 8.91 5.85
N LEU A 82 2.51 7.77 6.41
CA LEU A 82 1.90 7.18 7.60
C LEU A 82 2.00 8.11 8.81
N ILE A 83 3.16 8.75 9.00
CA ILE A 83 3.36 9.72 10.09
C ILE A 83 2.45 10.94 9.91
N LEU A 84 2.40 11.52 8.70
CA LEU A 84 1.53 12.67 8.41
C LEU A 84 0.06 12.34 8.59
N VAL A 85 -0.37 11.14 8.17
CA VAL A 85 -1.74 10.68 8.38
C VAL A 85 -2.03 10.60 9.87
N GLY A 86 -1.17 9.95 10.66
CA GLY A 86 -1.35 9.85 12.10
C GLY A 86 -1.45 11.22 12.78
N LEU A 87 -0.56 12.17 12.42
CA LEU A 87 -0.49 13.50 13.03
C LEU A 87 -1.65 14.42 12.63
N PHE A 88 -2.00 14.42 11.34
CA PHE A 88 -2.87 15.44 10.77
C PHE A 88 -4.22 14.87 10.33
N PHE A 89 -4.25 13.78 9.57
CA PHE A 89 -5.47 13.32 8.88
C PHE A 89 -6.34 12.35 9.68
N ALA A 90 -5.75 11.53 10.55
CA ALA A 90 -6.45 10.45 11.24
C ALA A 90 -7.58 10.99 12.12
N ARG A 91 -7.30 12.02 12.93
CA ARG A 91 -8.28 12.63 13.83
C ARG A 91 -9.50 13.23 13.11
N PRO A 92 -9.35 14.16 12.14
CA PRO A 92 -10.50 14.75 11.47
C PRO A 92 -11.28 13.71 10.67
N LEU A 93 -10.62 12.77 9.99
CA LEU A 93 -11.29 11.75 9.19
C LEU A 93 -12.06 10.73 10.06
N TYR A 94 -11.46 10.27 11.17
CA TYR A 94 -12.08 9.29 12.07
C TYR A 94 -13.42 9.77 12.65
N ARG A 95 -13.54 11.08 12.92
CA ARG A 95 -14.75 11.71 13.47
C ARG A 95 -15.93 11.75 12.51
N LEU A 96 -15.68 11.64 11.21
CA LEU A 96 -16.71 11.73 10.19
C LEU A 96 -17.50 10.43 10.04
N ASN A 97 -17.03 9.34 10.66
CA ASN A 97 -17.66 8.02 10.65
C ASN A 97 -18.06 7.55 9.24
N LEU A 98 -17.12 7.67 8.30
CA LEU A 98 -17.30 7.32 6.89
C LEU A 98 -16.97 5.85 6.66
N LEU A 99 -17.58 5.23 5.65
CA LEU A 99 -17.23 3.87 5.23
C LEU A 99 -15.97 3.89 4.36
N THR A 100 -15.88 4.89 3.47
CA THR A 100 -14.79 5.07 2.51
C THR A 100 -14.28 6.50 2.52
N LEU A 101 -13.06 6.69 2.00
CA LEU A 101 -12.56 8.04 1.73
C LEU A 101 -13.32 8.71 0.57
N GLY A 102 -13.92 7.93 -0.33
CA GLY A 102 -14.85 8.44 -1.35
C GLY A 102 -16.01 9.24 -0.76
N ASP A 103 -16.57 8.77 0.36
CA ASP A 103 -17.67 9.44 1.05
C ASP A 103 -17.28 10.83 1.55
N TYR A 104 -16.01 11.00 1.92
CA TYR A 104 -15.46 12.30 2.29
C TYR A 104 -15.54 13.28 1.11
N TYR A 105 -15.06 12.88 -0.07
CA TYR A 105 -15.13 13.70 -1.28
C TYR A 105 -16.57 14.02 -1.66
N ARG A 106 -17.48 13.06 -1.52
CA ARG A 106 -18.92 13.26 -1.76
C ARG A 106 -19.49 14.33 -0.83
N MET A 107 -19.22 14.20 0.47
CA MET A 107 -19.69 15.13 1.49
C MET A 107 -19.10 16.53 1.31
N ARG A 108 -17.83 16.62 0.89
CA ARG A 108 -17.11 17.90 0.80
C ARG A 108 -17.34 18.64 -0.51
N TYR A 109 -17.47 17.92 -1.62
CA TYR A 109 -17.46 18.48 -2.97
C TYR A 109 -18.57 17.94 -3.88
N GLY A 110 -19.13 16.77 -3.59
CA GLY A 110 -20.25 16.19 -4.33
C GLY A 110 -19.89 14.94 -5.14
N ARG A 111 -20.91 14.37 -5.78
CA ARG A 111 -20.83 13.06 -6.45
C ARG A 111 -19.79 12.99 -7.56
N THR A 112 -19.61 14.05 -8.34
CA THR A 112 -18.64 14.05 -9.45
C THR A 112 -17.21 13.92 -8.93
N VAL A 113 -16.84 14.69 -7.91
CA VAL A 113 -15.50 14.64 -7.30
C VAL A 113 -15.27 13.31 -6.58
N GLU A 114 -16.29 12.79 -5.89
CA GLU A 114 -16.26 11.44 -5.34
C GLU A 114 -15.88 10.41 -6.40
N VAL A 115 -16.64 10.32 -7.49
CA VAL A 115 -16.39 9.28 -8.51
C VAL A 115 -15.01 9.43 -9.14
N LEU A 116 -14.59 10.65 -9.47
CA LEU A 116 -13.26 10.89 -10.06
C LEU A 116 -12.12 10.50 -9.12
N CYS A 117 -12.16 10.93 -7.86
CA CYS A 117 -11.13 10.58 -6.88
C CYS A 117 -11.15 9.09 -6.56
N SER A 118 -12.33 8.49 -6.36
CA SER A 118 -12.46 7.05 -6.09
C SER A 118 -11.98 6.21 -7.27
N SER A 119 -12.24 6.61 -8.52
CA SER A 119 -11.71 5.93 -9.70
C SER A 119 -10.19 6.01 -9.77
N ALA A 120 -9.60 7.19 -9.51
CA ALA A 120 -8.16 7.36 -9.48
C ALA A 120 -7.49 6.50 -8.40
N ILE A 121 -8.08 6.46 -7.19
CA ILE A 121 -7.63 5.59 -6.10
C ILE A 121 -7.72 4.11 -6.52
N VAL A 122 -8.87 3.66 -7.05
CA VAL A 122 -9.03 2.26 -7.49
C VAL A 122 -8.02 1.87 -8.57
N ILE A 123 -7.80 2.73 -9.57
CA ILE A 123 -6.82 2.47 -10.63
C ILE A 123 -5.41 2.38 -10.07
N SER A 124 -5.04 3.23 -9.11
CA SER A 124 -3.70 3.19 -8.50
C SER A 124 -3.37 1.83 -7.87
N TYR A 125 -4.34 1.16 -7.25
CA TYR A 125 -4.10 -0.16 -6.64
C TYR A 125 -3.71 -1.26 -7.65
N LEU A 126 -3.96 -1.08 -8.95
CA LEU A 126 -3.52 -2.06 -9.95
C LEU A 126 -2.00 -2.26 -9.90
N GLY A 127 -1.23 -1.18 -9.82
CA GLY A 127 0.24 -1.24 -9.72
C GLY A 127 0.69 -1.92 -8.43
N TRP A 128 0.15 -1.48 -7.31
CA TRP A 128 0.61 -1.95 -6.00
C TRP A 128 0.27 -3.42 -5.73
N VAL A 129 -0.95 -3.86 -6.04
CA VAL A 129 -1.33 -5.27 -5.83
C VAL A 129 -0.60 -6.17 -6.83
N ALA A 130 -0.41 -5.71 -8.07
CA ALA A 130 0.31 -6.49 -9.07
C ALA A 130 1.77 -6.71 -8.66
N ALA A 131 2.42 -5.73 -8.03
CA ALA A 131 3.77 -5.90 -7.46
C ALA A 131 3.82 -7.06 -6.43
N GLN A 132 2.76 -7.23 -5.62
CA GLN A 132 2.65 -8.35 -4.69
C GLN A 132 2.48 -9.69 -5.43
N ILE A 133 1.65 -9.72 -6.48
CA ILE A 133 1.42 -10.93 -7.28
C ILE A 133 2.70 -11.35 -8.02
N THR A 134 3.42 -10.40 -8.62
CA THR A 134 4.73 -10.62 -9.25
C THR A 134 5.72 -11.23 -8.27
N ALA A 135 5.77 -10.71 -7.04
CA ALA A 135 6.64 -11.25 -5.99
C ALA A 135 6.28 -12.68 -5.57
N LEU A 136 4.98 -13.03 -5.50
CA LEU A 136 4.57 -14.43 -5.26
C LEU A 136 5.03 -15.34 -6.41
N GLY A 137 4.91 -14.86 -7.65
CA GLY A 137 5.43 -15.54 -8.83
C GLY A 137 6.92 -15.85 -8.70
N LEU A 138 7.71 -14.83 -8.36
CA LEU A 138 9.15 -14.96 -8.16
C LEU A 138 9.50 -15.93 -7.04
N VAL A 139 8.87 -15.79 -5.87
CA VAL A 139 9.16 -16.65 -4.71
C VAL A 139 8.81 -18.11 -5.00
N PHE A 140 7.69 -18.39 -5.67
CA PHE A 140 7.33 -19.76 -6.03
C PHE A 140 8.23 -20.34 -7.11
N ASN A 141 8.67 -19.54 -8.08
CA ASN A 141 9.66 -19.97 -9.06
C ASN A 141 10.97 -20.38 -8.37
N ILE A 142 11.48 -19.52 -7.48
CA ILE A 142 12.71 -19.75 -6.73
C ILE A 142 12.60 -20.98 -5.81
N LEU A 143 11.52 -21.10 -5.02
CA LEU A 143 11.32 -22.24 -4.11
C LEU A 143 11.14 -23.58 -4.82
N SER A 144 10.70 -23.54 -6.07
CA SER A 144 10.44 -24.72 -6.90
C SER A 144 11.60 -25.07 -7.83
N ASP A 145 12.73 -24.36 -7.72
CA ASP A 145 13.90 -24.50 -8.58
C ASP A 145 13.54 -24.41 -10.07
N GLY A 146 12.69 -23.44 -10.42
CA GLY A 146 12.25 -23.18 -11.79
C GLY A 146 11.16 -24.13 -12.31
N SER A 147 10.75 -25.16 -11.55
CA SER A 147 9.68 -26.07 -12.00
C SER A 147 8.31 -25.40 -12.13
N ILE A 148 8.06 -24.34 -11.36
CA ILE A 148 6.92 -23.44 -11.51
C ILE A 148 7.43 -22.17 -12.20
N SER A 149 6.93 -21.85 -13.39
CA SER A 149 7.26 -20.58 -14.05
C SER A 149 6.76 -19.38 -13.23
N ASN A 150 7.38 -18.20 -13.39
CA ASN A 150 6.93 -16.97 -12.72
C ASN A 150 5.43 -16.70 -12.94
N GLU A 151 4.95 -16.80 -14.18
CA GLU A 151 3.53 -16.65 -14.52
C GLU A 151 2.63 -17.66 -13.81
N THR A 152 3.02 -18.93 -13.76
CA THR A 152 2.24 -19.95 -13.04
C THR A 152 2.23 -19.66 -11.54
N GLY A 153 3.37 -19.22 -10.99
CA GLY A 153 3.47 -18.79 -9.61
C GLY A 153 2.57 -17.60 -9.30
N MET A 154 2.50 -16.61 -10.19
CA MET A 154 1.58 -15.46 -10.08
C MET A 154 0.12 -15.93 -10.02
N LEU A 155 -0.29 -16.85 -10.90
CA LEU A 155 -1.65 -17.40 -10.90
C LEU A 155 -1.99 -18.15 -9.60
N ILE A 156 -1.05 -18.97 -9.10
CA ILE A 156 -1.21 -19.67 -7.82
C ILE A 156 -1.32 -18.67 -6.67
N GLY A 157 -0.44 -17.67 -6.64
CA GLY A 157 -0.41 -16.63 -5.62
C GLY A 157 -1.70 -15.81 -5.59
N ALA A 158 -2.16 -15.36 -6.77
CA ALA A 158 -3.42 -14.64 -6.92
C ALA A 158 -4.62 -15.48 -6.44
N GLY A 159 -4.65 -16.77 -6.78
CA GLY A 159 -5.68 -17.70 -6.30
C GLY A 159 -5.70 -17.82 -4.77
N ILE A 160 -4.53 -17.96 -4.14
CA ILE A 160 -4.40 -18.01 -2.68
C ILE A 160 -4.92 -16.72 -2.04
N VAL A 161 -4.41 -15.56 -2.50
CA VAL A 161 -4.82 -14.24 -1.98
C VAL A 161 -6.32 -14.03 -2.13
N LEU A 162 -6.88 -14.38 -3.28
CA LEU A 162 -8.30 -14.23 -3.56
C LEU A 162 -9.17 -15.02 -2.57
N VAL A 163 -8.84 -16.29 -2.31
CA VAL A 163 -9.69 -17.18 -1.50
C VAL A 163 -9.92 -16.63 -0.09
N TYR A 164 -8.88 -16.27 0.65
CA TYR A 164 -9.07 -15.82 2.05
C TYR A 164 -9.49 -14.34 2.15
N THR A 165 -9.19 -13.51 1.15
CA THR A 165 -9.66 -12.10 1.10
C THR A 165 -11.16 -12.04 0.84
N LEU A 166 -11.67 -12.88 -0.08
CA LEU A 166 -13.06 -12.89 -0.50
C LEU A 166 -14.03 -13.10 0.68
N PHE A 167 -13.74 -14.08 1.54
CA PHE A 167 -14.61 -14.42 2.66
C PHE A 167 -14.32 -13.56 3.90
N GLY A 168 -13.05 -13.21 4.11
CA GLY A 168 -12.55 -12.72 5.38
C GLY A 168 -12.73 -11.24 5.69
N GLY A 169 -12.72 -10.37 4.67
CA GLY A 169 -12.79 -8.92 4.87
C GLY A 169 -11.74 -8.38 5.86
N MET A 170 -12.04 -7.23 6.48
CA MET A 170 -11.12 -6.54 7.39
C MET A 170 -10.79 -7.33 8.67
N TRP A 171 -11.70 -8.19 9.16
CA TRP A 171 -11.42 -9.06 10.31
C TRP A 171 -10.34 -10.09 10.01
N SER A 172 -10.39 -10.72 8.83
CA SER A 172 -9.37 -11.65 8.38
C SER A 172 -8.03 -10.95 8.25
N VAL A 173 -8.00 -9.83 7.52
CA VAL A 173 -6.80 -9.00 7.35
C VAL A 173 -6.19 -8.63 8.70
N ALA A 174 -6.99 -8.09 9.62
CA ALA A 174 -6.49 -7.66 10.92
C ALA A 174 -5.86 -8.79 11.76
N LEU A 175 -6.48 -9.97 11.76
CA LEU A 175 -5.98 -11.11 12.54
C LEU A 175 -4.75 -11.75 11.88
N THR A 176 -4.78 -11.91 10.54
CA THR A 176 -3.62 -12.43 9.80
C THR A 176 -2.46 -11.47 9.94
N ASP A 177 -2.66 -10.16 9.79
CA ASP A 177 -1.61 -9.15 9.91
C ASP A 177 -0.92 -9.18 11.28
N PHE A 178 -1.70 -9.32 12.36
CA PHE A 178 -1.13 -9.42 13.71
C PHE A 178 -0.25 -10.67 13.88
N MET A 179 -0.70 -11.82 13.38
CA MET A 179 0.09 -13.05 13.39
C MET A 179 1.34 -12.93 12.50
N GLN A 180 1.16 -12.44 11.27
CA GLN A 180 2.18 -12.36 10.24
C GLN A 180 3.26 -11.36 10.61
N MET A 181 2.91 -10.20 11.18
CA MET A 181 3.86 -9.21 11.70
C MET A 181 4.84 -9.85 12.70
N THR A 182 4.35 -10.72 13.59
CA THR A 182 5.21 -11.39 14.58
C THR A 182 6.24 -12.29 13.90
N ILE A 183 5.82 -13.02 12.87
CA ILE A 183 6.69 -13.92 12.10
C ILE A 183 7.69 -13.12 11.27
N ILE A 184 7.26 -12.03 10.64
CA ILE A 184 8.11 -11.12 9.88
C ILE A 184 9.22 -10.56 10.76
N ILE A 185 8.86 -10.01 11.93
CA ILE A 185 9.82 -9.37 12.83
C ILE A 185 10.86 -10.37 13.33
N ILE A 186 10.40 -11.50 13.88
CA ILE A 186 11.30 -12.52 14.43
C ILE A 186 12.14 -13.15 13.30
N GLY A 187 11.51 -13.46 12.17
CA GLY A 187 12.16 -14.07 11.02
C GLY A 187 13.26 -13.20 10.46
N LEU A 188 12.97 -11.95 10.08
CA LEU A 188 13.98 -11.10 9.46
C LEU A 188 15.07 -10.67 10.44
N PHE A 189 14.79 -10.48 11.73
CA PHE A 189 15.88 -10.22 12.70
C PHE A 189 16.79 -11.43 12.89
N TYR A 190 16.23 -12.65 12.94
CA TYR A 190 17.05 -13.85 13.00
C TYR A 190 17.95 -13.99 11.76
N ILE A 191 17.41 -13.70 10.57
CA ILE A 191 18.16 -13.73 9.31
C ILE A 191 19.22 -12.63 9.27
N ALA A 192 18.89 -11.40 9.68
CA ALA A 192 19.85 -10.31 9.76
C ALA A 192 20.99 -10.62 10.73
N TRP A 193 20.71 -11.27 11.86
CA TRP A 193 21.76 -11.72 12.76
C TRP A 193 22.69 -12.76 12.10
N LEU A 194 22.11 -13.80 11.48
CA LEU A 194 22.87 -14.88 10.84
C LEU A 194 23.70 -14.38 9.65
N ILE A 195 23.08 -13.64 8.74
CA ILE A 195 23.74 -13.07 7.56
C ILE A 195 24.77 -12.01 7.96
N GLY A 196 24.46 -11.20 8.98
CA GLY A 196 25.39 -10.22 9.51
C GLY A 196 26.66 -10.85 10.07
N ASP A 197 26.56 -11.99 10.77
CA ASP A 197 27.72 -12.74 11.26
C ASP A 197 28.57 -13.27 10.10
N MET A 198 27.94 -13.86 9.08
CA MET A 198 28.61 -14.34 7.87
C MET A 198 29.34 -13.23 7.10
N ALA A 199 28.77 -12.02 7.07
CA ALA A 199 29.37 -10.86 6.42
C ALA A 199 30.47 -10.16 7.26
N GLY A 200 30.84 -10.72 8.41
CA GLY A 200 31.88 -10.16 9.29
C GLY A 200 31.38 -9.07 10.23
N GLY A 201 30.09 -9.03 10.52
CA GLY A 201 29.43 -8.15 11.48
C GLY A 201 28.85 -6.87 10.89
N VAL A 202 27.88 -6.29 11.61
CA VAL A 202 27.13 -5.09 11.16
C VAL A 202 28.04 -3.91 10.81
N GLY A 203 29.11 -3.69 11.60
CA GLY A 203 30.06 -2.60 11.35
C GLY A 203 30.78 -2.73 10.01
N THR A 204 31.16 -3.96 9.63
CA THR A 204 31.82 -4.26 8.35
C THR A 204 30.89 -3.93 7.19
N VAL A 205 29.64 -4.42 7.24
CA VAL A 205 28.62 -4.16 6.21
C VAL A 205 28.36 -2.67 6.03
N ILE A 206 28.14 -1.93 7.13
CA ILE A 206 27.88 -0.48 7.07
C ILE A 206 29.10 0.28 6.53
N SER A 207 30.32 -0.08 6.96
CA SER A 207 31.54 0.57 6.47
C SER A 207 31.76 0.35 4.97
N HIS A 208 31.48 -0.86 4.48
CA HIS A 208 31.55 -1.21 3.07
C HIS A 208 30.49 -0.43 2.26
N ALA A 209 29.25 -0.38 2.74
CA ALA A 209 28.17 0.41 2.13
C ALA A 209 28.52 1.90 2.03
N ASN A 210 29.10 2.45 3.09
CA ASN A 210 29.53 3.85 3.12
C ASN A 210 30.66 4.11 2.13
N ALA A 211 31.68 3.25 2.09
CA ALA A 211 32.80 3.35 1.16
C ALA A 211 32.36 3.23 -0.31
N ALA A 212 31.34 2.40 -0.58
CA ALA A 212 30.70 2.28 -1.89
C ALA A 212 29.73 3.42 -2.23
N GLY A 213 29.57 4.42 -1.35
CA GLY A 213 28.68 5.56 -1.54
C GLY A 213 27.18 5.24 -1.44
N LYS A 214 26.82 4.03 -1.02
CA LYS A 214 25.41 3.56 -0.96
C LYS A 214 24.62 4.25 0.14
N LEU A 215 25.29 4.81 1.15
CA LEU A 215 24.64 5.55 2.25
C LEU A 215 24.48 7.05 1.96
N ASN A 216 24.85 7.52 0.77
CA ASN A 216 24.64 8.92 0.38
C ASN A 216 23.14 9.18 0.16
N PHE A 217 22.48 9.84 1.11
CA PHE A 217 21.05 10.15 1.01
C PHE A 217 20.79 11.46 0.27
N LEU A 218 21.60 12.49 0.51
CA LEU A 218 21.35 13.83 -0.02
C LEU A 218 21.62 13.89 -1.53
N PRO A 219 20.78 14.60 -2.30
CA PRO A 219 21.00 14.86 -3.72
C PRO A 219 22.14 15.87 -3.91
N ALA A 220 22.58 16.07 -5.14
CA ALA A 220 23.42 17.24 -5.43
C ALA A 220 22.61 18.54 -5.23
N PHE A 221 23.30 19.62 -4.86
CA PHE A 221 22.70 20.94 -4.60
C PHE A 221 22.47 21.73 -5.89
N ASP A 222 21.94 21.09 -6.92
CA ASP A 222 21.43 21.76 -8.12
C ASP A 222 19.91 21.60 -8.22
N ALA A 223 19.29 22.43 -9.05
CA ALA A 223 17.83 22.52 -9.10
C ALA A 223 17.17 21.21 -9.53
N LYS A 224 17.76 20.48 -10.48
CA LYS A 224 17.18 19.26 -11.04
C LYS A 224 17.17 18.15 -9.98
N ASP A 225 18.31 17.90 -9.36
CA ASP A 225 18.45 16.86 -8.32
C ASP A 225 17.60 17.16 -7.08
N MET A 226 17.51 18.43 -6.67
CA MET A 226 16.63 18.86 -5.57
C MET A 226 15.15 18.65 -5.91
N ILE A 227 14.73 18.91 -7.15
CA ILE A 227 13.35 18.69 -7.58
C ILE A 227 13.05 17.20 -7.66
N ALA A 228 13.95 16.38 -8.20
CA ALA A 228 13.80 14.92 -8.24
C ALA A 228 13.68 14.33 -6.83
N PHE A 229 14.48 14.80 -5.88
CA PHE A 229 14.41 14.43 -4.47
C PHE A 229 13.07 14.72 -3.83
N LEU A 230 12.59 15.96 -3.99
CA LEU A 230 11.28 16.36 -3.46
C LEU A 230 10.16 15.58 -4.15
N ALA A 231 10.25 15.37 -5.47
CA ALA A 231 9.29 14.59 -6.22
C ALA A 231 9.22 13.14 -5.72
N GLY A 232 10.36 12.45 -5.55
CA GLY A 232 10.41 11.08 -5.05
C GLY A 232 9.77 10.93 -3.66
N ILE A 233 10.19 11.75 -2.69
CA ILE A 233 9.62 11.73 -1.32
C ILE A 233 8.12 12.04 -1.36
N LEU A 234 7.71 13.07 -2.09
CA LEU A 234 6.33 13.55 -2.07
C LEU A 234 5.39 12.67 -2.89
N THR A 235 5.87 11.96 -3.91
CA THR A 235 5.05 11.02 -4.69
C THR A 235 4.50 9.92 -3.81
N MET A 236 5.35 9.23 -3.06
CA MET A 236 4.88 8.22 -2.11
C MET A 236 4.30 8.86 -0.84
N GLY A 237 4.93 9.93 -0.34
CA GLY A 237 4.50 10.61 0.89
C GLY A 237 3.12 11.23 0.82
N PHE A 238 2.82 12.02 -0.21
CA PHE A 238 1.51 12.67 -0.37
C PHE A 238 0.56 11.84 -1.24
N GLY A 239 1.08 11.14 -2.26
CA GLY A 239 0.26 10.32 -3.15
C GLY A 239 -0.41 9.16 -2.44
N SER A 240 0.15 8.66 -1.34
CA SER A 240 -0.48 7.57 -0.58
C SER A 240 -1.46 8.02 0.50
N ILE A 241 -1.49 9.30 0.89
CA ILE A 241 -2.44 9.81 1.91
C ILE A 241 -3.91 9.56 1.53
N PRO A 242 -4.33 9.73 0.26
CA PRO A 242 -5.69 9.45 -0.18
C PRO A 242 -6.06 7.98 -0.29
N GLN A 243 -5.15 7.06 0.01
CA GLN A 243 -5.40 5.65 -0.24
C GLN A 243 -6.43 5.08 0.76
N GLN A 244 -7.27 4.19 0.24
CA GLN A 244 -8.35 3.61 1.02
C GLN A 244 -7.82 2.67 2.10
N ASP A 245 -6.73 1.95 1.89
CA ASP A 245 -6.12 1.04 2.85
C ASP A 245 -5.67 1.79 4.12
N VAL A 246 -5.05 2.96 3.95
CA VAL A 246 -4.64 3.84 5.04
C VAL A 246 -5.86 4.32 5.83
N PHE A 247 -6.86 4.83 5.12
CA PHE A 247 -8.11 5.27 5.73
C PHE A 247 -8.88 4.12 6.41
N GLN A 248 -8.91 2.94 5.82
CA GLN A 248 -9.64 1.79 6.34
C GLN A 248 -9.04 1.32 7.67
N ARG A 249 -7.71 1.30 7.79
CA ARG A 249 -6.98 0.90 9.01
C ARG A 249 -7.19 1.84 10.16
N LEU A 250 -7.06 3.16 9.92
CA LEU A 250 -7.33 4.14 10.98
C LEU A 250 -8.80 4.10 11.41
N ASN A 251 -9.71 3.84 10.46
CA ASN A 251 -11.15 3.85 10.72
C ASN A 251 -11.62 2.60 11.47
N SER A 252 -10.89 1.48 11.38
CA SER A 252 -11.14 0.25 12.14
C SER A 252 -10.77 0.33 13.63
N ALA A 253 -10.05 1.37 14.05
CA ALA A 253 -9.67 1.55 15.44
C ALA A 253 -10.88 1.75 16.36
N ARG A 254 -10.80 1.20 17.58
CA ARG A 254 -11.85 1.32 18.60
C ARG A 254 -12.18 2.74 19.05
N ASP A 255 -11.21 3.64 18.93
CA ASP A 255 -11.33 5.04 19.35
C ASP A 255 -10.35 5.94 18.59
N GLU A 256 -10.59 7.24 18.61
CA GLU A 256 -9.78 8.26 17.92
C GLU A 256 -8.30 8.25 18.36
N LYS A 257 -8.02 8.01 19.65
CA LYS A 257 -6.64 7.98 20.14
C LYS A 257 -5.91 6.74 19.61
N THR A 258 -6.63 5.63 19.53
CA THR A 258 -6.14 4.38 18.97
C THR A 258 -5.89 4.52 17.46
N ALA A 259 -6.76 5.21 16.73
CA ALA A 259 -6.55 5.51 15.30
C ALA A 259 -5.23 6.28 15.09
N VAL A 260 -5.04 7.39 15.83
CA VAL A 260 -3.83 8.22 15.73
C VAL A 260 -2.58 7.44 16.14
N ARG A 261 -2.58 6.85 17.35
CA ARG A 261 -1.41 6.15 17.88
C ARG A 261 -1.06 4.91 17.07
N GLY A 262 -2.05 4.16 16.61
CA GLY A 262 -1.85 2.96 15.81
C GLY A 262 -1.16 3.28 14.48
N THR A 263 -1.63 4.32 13.78
CA THR A 263 -0.98 4.78 12.54
C THR A 263 0.44 5.28 12.77
N LEU A 264 0.67 6.07 13.83
CA LEU A 264 2.02 6.58 14.14
C LEU A 264 3.01 5.47 14.51
N LEU A 265 2.59 4.54 15.37
CA LEU A 265 3.43 3.42 15.80
C LEU A 265 3.70 2.46 14.63
N GLY A 266 2.69 2.17 13.81
CA GLY A 266 2.83 1.32 12.63
C GLY A 266 3.78 1.93 11.61
N GLY A 267 3.61 3.21 11.28
CA GLY A 267 4.48 3.93 10.35
C GLY A 267 5.92 4.09 10.85
N SER A 268 6.11 4.41 12.14
CA SER A 268 7.45 4.50 12.74
C SER A 268 8.13 3.13 12.80
N GLY A 269 7.37 2.08 13.10
CA GLY A 269 7.85 0.69 13.10
C GLY A 269 8.28 0.25 11.70
N TYR A 270 7.48 0.55 10.68
CA TYR A 270 7.80 0.29 9.28
C TYR A 270 9.11 0.98 8.88
N PHE A 271 9.26 2.29 9.17
CA PHE A 271 10.47 3.04 8.84
C PHE A 271 11.74 2.38 9.37
N VAL A 272 11.75 2.06 10.67
CA VAL A 272 12.92 1.46 11.32
C VAL A 272 13.20 0.07 10.77
N PHE A 273 12.15 -0.71 10.52
CA PHE A 273 12.27 -2.11 10.14
C PHE A 273 12.57 -2.32 8.65
N ALA A 274 12.25 -1.35 7.78
CA ALA A 274 12.58 -1.39 6.35
C ALA A 274 14.09 -1.48 6.09
N PHE A 275 14.93 -1.02 7.03
CA PHE A 275 16.40 -1.15 6.94
C PHE A 275 16.92 -2.58 7.18
N VAL A 276 16.11 -3.47 7.74
CA VAL A 276 16.51 -4.86 7.98
C VAL A 276 16.69 -5.64 6.67
N PRO A 277 15.73 -5.73 5.75
CA PRO A 277 15.94 -6.40 4.46
C PRO A 277 17.02 -5.72 3.62
N LEU A 278 17.14 -4.39 3.66
CA LEU A 278 18.23 -3.63 3.03
C LEU A 278 19.62 -4.11 3.51
N PHE A 279 19.78 -4.26 4.82
CA PHE A 279 21.00 -4.78 5.43
C PHE A 279 21.30 -6.22 4.98
N ILE A 280 20.29 -7.09 4.97
CA ILE A 280 20.45 -8.50 4.56
C ILE A 280 20.86 -8.57 3.08
N ALA A 281 20.17 -7.84 2.21
CA ALA A 281 20.45 -7.82 0.78
C ALA A 281 21.85 -7.27 0.48
N TYR A 282 22.23 -6.15 1.11
CA TYR A 282 23.55 -5.57 0.90
C TYR A 282 24.69 -6.47 1.41
N SER A 283 24.45 -7.25 2.47
CA SER A 283 25.42 -8.23 2.98
C SER A 283 25.79 -9.29 1.93
N ALA A 284 24.94 -9.53 0.92
CA ALA A 284 25.28 -10.39 -0.22
C ALA A 284 26.57 -9.95 -0.93
N THR A 285 26.83 -8.64 -1.00
CA THR A 285 28.03 -8.08 -1.66
C THR A 285 29.34 -8.47 -0.98
N LEU A 286 29.29 -8.88 0.29
CA LEU A 286 30.44 -9.34 1.07
C LEU A 286 30.53 -10.86 1.13
N ILE A 287 29.38 -11.55 1.15
CA ILE A 287 29.30 -13.01 1.28
C ILE A 287 29.52 -13.70 -0.07
N ASP A 288 28.86 -13.21 -1.12
CA ASP A 288 28.90 -13.80 -2.46
C ASP A 288 28.79 -12.72 -3.56
N PRO A 289 29.90 -12.04 -3.86
CA PRO A 289 29.93 -11.02 -4.91
C PRO A 289 29.59 -11.56 -6.31
N ALA A 290 29.83 -12.85 -6.56
CA ALA A 290 29.56 -13.47 -7.86
C ALA A 290 28.05 -13.64 -8.07
N LEU A 291 27.33 -14.05 -7.03
CA LEU A 291 25.87 -14.11 -7.04
C LEU A 291 25.25 -12.72 -7.25
N VAL A 292 25.78 -11.69 -6.58
CA VAL A 292 25.32 -10.31 -6.82
C VAL A 292 25.54 -9.91 -8.28
N ALA A 293 26.74 -10.09 -8.82
CA ALA A 293 27.04 -9.74 -10.21
C ALA A 293 26.13 -10.45 -11.23
N GLN A 294 25.83 -11.74 -11.00
CA GLN A 294 24.94 -12.52 -11.86
C GLN A 294 23.51 -11.95 -11.92
N TYR A 295 22.94 -11.65 -10.76
CA TYR A 295 21.54 -11.22 -10.68
C TYR A 295 21.37 -9.72 -10.86
N GLN A 296 22.41 -8.91 -10.62
CA GLN A 296 22.35 -7.47 -10.83
C GLN A 296 22.15 -7.10 -12.31
N GLU A 297 22.67 -7.91 -13.25
CA GLU A 297 22.46 -7.70 -14.69
C GLU A 297 21.11 -8.21 -15.20
N SER A 298 20.46 -9.12 -14.47
CA SER A 298 19.25 -9.81 -14.93
C SER A 298 18.01 -9.40 -14.14
N ASP A 299 18.02 -9.59 -12.83
CA ASP A 299 16.94 -9.24 -11.91
C ASP A 299 17.47 -9.16 -10.47
N SER A 300 17.80 -7.94 -10.02
CA SER A 300 18.33 -7.66 -8.68
C SER A 300 17.40 -8.13 -7.55
N GLN A 301 16.11 -8.34 -7.83
CA GLN A 301 15.11 -8.78 -6.84
C GLN A 301 15.35 -10.24 -6.40
N GLN A 302 16.11 -11.02 -7.18
CA GLN A 302 16.47 -12.40 -6.85
C GLN A 302 17.62 -12.51 -5.87
N ILE A 303 18.47 -11.49 -5.74
CA ILE A 303 19.70 -11.53 -4.94
C ILE A 303 19.40 -11.96 -3.51
N LEU A 304 18.42 -11.32 -2.88
CA LEU A 304 18.08 -11.60 -1.48
C LEU A 304 17.53 -13.03 -1.29
N PRO A 305 16.48 -13.49 -2.00
CA PRO A 305 16.03 -14.87 -1.88
C PRO A 305 17.10 -15.92 -2.21
N GLN A 306 17.92 -15.68 -3.24
CA GLN A 306 18.96 -16.61 -3.68
C GLN A 306 20.10 -16.71 -2.65
N LEU A 307 20.51 -15.57 -2.06
CA LEU A 307 21.45 -15.56 -0.94
C LEU A 307 20.97 -16.48 0.18
N ILE A 308 19.70 -16.36 0.58
CA ILE A 308 19.15 -17.16 1.67
C ILE A 308 19.12 -18.65 1.32
N LEU A 309 18.69 -19.01 0.10
CA LEU A 309 18.66 -20.41 -0.32
C LEU A 309 20.04 -21.07 -0.36
N GLN A 310 21.04 -20.35 -0.84
CA GLN A 310 22.36 -20.93 -1.11
C GLN A 310 23.26 -20.94 0.12
N HIS A 311 23.10 -19.97 1.03
CA HIS A 311 24.06 -19.71 2.10
C HIS A 311 23.53 -19.97 3.52
N THR A 312 22.24 -20.26 3.70
CA THR A 312 21.66 -20.43 5.05
C THR A 312 21.11 -21.84 5.29
N PRO A 313 21.10 -22.33 6.55
CA PRO A 313 20.53 -23.63 6.87
C PRO A 313 19.01 -23.63 6.67
N ILE A 314 18.43 -24.82 6.50
CA ILE A 314 17.00 -25.00 6.21
C ILE A 314 16.06 -24.25 7.17
N PHE A 315 16.41 -24.15 8.46
CA PHE A 315 15.61 -23.42 9.43
C PHE A 315 15.54 -21.92 9.11
N ALA A 316 16.66 -21.31 8.75
CA ALA A 316 16.74 -19.92 8.31
C ALA A 316 15.95 -19.72 7.00
N GLN A 317 16.10 -20.64 6.04
CA GLN A 317 15.30 -20.59 4.80
C GLN A 317 13.79 -20.60 5.09
N VAL A 318 13.32 -21.50 5.97
CA VAL A 318 11.90 -21.56 6.37
C VAL A 318 11.44 -20.26 7.03
N MET A 319 12.24 -19.70 7.94
CA MET A 319 11.91 -18.44 8.61
C MET A 319 11.83 -17.26 7.64
N PHE A 320 12.80 -17.15 6.71
CA PHE A 320 12.82 -16.08 5.71
C PHE A 320 11.66 -16.19 4.73
N PHE A 321 11.48 -17.34 4.08
CA PHE A 321 10.41 -17.50 3.10
C PHE A 321 9.01 -17.47 3.74
N GLY A 322 8.88 -17.95 4.98
CA GLY A 322 7.67 -17.76 5.78
C GLY A 322 7.38 -16.28 6.03
N ALA A 323 8.37 -15.52 6.52
CA ALA A 323 8.27 -14.07 6.72
C ALA A 323 7.91 -13.33 5.42
N LEU A 324 8.65 -13.59 4.34
CA LEU A 324 8.45 -12.98 3.02
C LEU A 324 7.04 -13.26 2.47
N LEU A 325 6.61 -14.53 2.43
CA LEU A 325 5.26 -14.87 1.96
C LEU A 325 4.18 -14.21 2.83
N SER A 326 4.44 -14.10 4.13
CA SER A 326 3.49 -13.49 5.05
C SER A 326 3.35 -11.98 4.88
N ALA A 327 4.46 -11.28 4.62
CA ALA A 327 4.49 -9.87 4.24
C ALA A 327 3.70 -9.64 2.93
N ILE A 328 3.99 -10.45 1.91
CA ILE A 328 3.34 -10.33 0.60
C ILE A 328 1.83 -10.61 0.69
N MET A 329 1.43 -11.66 1.41
CA MET A 329 0.03 -12.01 1.60
C MET A 329 -0.75 -10.94 2.37
N SER A 330 -0.21 -10.47 3.50
CA SER A 330 -0.82 -9.40 4.30
C SER A 330 -1.11 -8.17 3.43
N THR A 331 -0.09 -7.72 2.69
CA THR A 331 -0.20 -6.55 1.82
C THR A 331 -1.20 -6.80 0.69
N ALA A 332 -1.09 -7.93 -0.03
CA ALA A 332 -1.95 -8.25 -1.17
C ALA A 332 -3.43 -8.32 -0.78
N SER A 333 -3.77 -8.94 0.36
CA SER A 333 -5.16 -9.04 0.81
C SER A 333 -5.76 -7.69 1.19
N GLY A 334 -4.99 -6.87 1.93
CA GLY A 334 -5.40 -5.53 2.31
C GLY A 334 -5.60 -4.59 1.12
N THR A 335 -4.68 -4.64 0.16
CA THR A 335 -4.68 -3.81 -1.06
C THR A 335 -5.62 -4.34 -2.15
N LEU A 336 -6.08 -5.59 -2.06
CA LEU A 336 -7.17 -6.12 -2.89
C LEU A 336 -8.55 -5.72 -2.34
N LEU A 337 -8.71 -5.73 -1.01
CA LEU A 337 -9.97 -5.39 -0.36
C LEU A 337 -10.30 -3.89 -0.48
N ALA A 338 -9.33 -3.02 -0.20
CA ALA A 338 -9.53 -1.56 -0.19
C ALA A 338 -10.15 -0.98 -1.48
N PRO A 339 -9.57 -1.18 -2.69
CA PRO A 339 -10.15 -0.70 -3.94
C PRO A 339 -11.50 -1.35 -4.23
N SER A 340 -11.69 -2.62 -3.87
CA SER A 340 -12.95 -3.31 -4.08
C SER A 340 -14.09 -2.65 -3.28
N VAL A 341 -13.81 -2.29 -2.03
CA VAL A 341 -14.75 -1.53 -1.20
C VAL A 341 -15.02 -0.15 -1.78
N THR A 342 -13.98 0.60 -2.17
CA THR A 342 -14.13 1.93 -2.78
C THR A 342 -14.95 1.87 -4.07
N PHE A 343 -14.70 0.90 -4.94
CA PHE A 343 -15.42 0.73 -6.19
C PHE A 343 -16.89 0.36 -5.94
N SER A 344 -17.14 -0.60 -5.04
CA SER A 344 -18.49 -1.02 -4.71
C SER A 344 -19.31 0.09 -4.07
N GLU A 345 -18.77 0.78 -3.06
CA GLU A 345 -19.49 1.83 -2.33
C GLU A 345 -19.62 3.11 -3.17
N ASN A 346 -18.50 3.63 -3.68
CA ASN A 346 -18.48 4.96 -4.27
C ASN A 346 -18.85 4.97 -5.75
N ILE A 347 -18.66 3.89 -6.49
CA ILE A 347 -18.94 3.87 -7.93
C ILE A 347 -20.24 3.11 -8.21
N LEU A 348 -20.34 1.84 -7.79
CA LEU A 348 -21.47 0.99 -8.12
C LEU A 348 -22.73 1.24 -7.28
N ARG A 349 -22.61 1.58 -5.99
CA ARG A 349 -23.80 1.70 -5.14
C ARG A 349 -24.75 2.80 -5.62
N GLY A 350 -24.22 3.87 -6.20
CA GLY A 350 -25.00 4.97 -6.77
C GLY A 350 -25.80 4.58 -8.02
N THR A 351 -25.39 3.52 -8.75
CA THR A 351 -26.13 3.03 -9.93
C THR A 351 -27.27 2.08 -9.55
N PHE A 352 -27.24 1.53 -8.34
CA PHE A 352 -28.25 0.60 -7.81
C PHE A 352 -28.88 1.14 -6.51
N PRO A 353 -29.68 2.21 -6.58
CA PRO A 353 -30.36 2.76 -5.40
C PRO A 353 -31.28 1.70 -4.77
N ARG A 354 -31.23 1.55 -3.43
CA ARG A 354 -32.02 0.61 -2.59
C ARG A 354 -31.49 -0.84 -2.50
N MET A 355 -30.20 -1.07 -2.67
CA MET A 355 -29.59 -2.38 -2.41
C MET A 355 -29.55 -2.70 -0.90
N SER A 356 -29.98 -3.91 -0.52
CA SER A 356 -29.83 -4.39 0.85
C SER A 356 -28.37 -4.66 1.20
N ASP A 357 -28.03 -4.63 2.49
CA ASP A 357 -26.66 -4.89 2.98
C ASP A 357 -26.09 -6.23 2.49
N HIS A 358 -26.93 -7.27 2.51
CA HIS A 358 -26.53 -8.60 2.03
C HIS A 358 -26.19 -8.62 0.53
N LYS A 359 -26.98 -7.92 -0.30
CA LYS A 359 -26.71 -7.83 -1.75
C LYS A 359 -25.44 -7.02 -2.01
N PHE A 360 -25.21 -5.96 -1.22
CA PHE A 360 -24.01 -5.14 -1.32
C PHE A 360 -22.75 -5.91 -0.95
N LEU A 361 -22.80 -6.76 0.07
CA LEU A 361 -21.69 -7.64 0.44
C LEU A 361 -21.33 -8.60 -0.71
N TRP A 362 -22.32 -9.24 -1.33
CA TRP A 362 -22.09 -10.12 -2.50
C TRP A 362 -21.57 -9.36 -3.72
N LEU A 363 -22.07 -8.15 -3.97
CA LEU A 363 -21.53 -7.28 -5.02
C LEU A 363 -20.05 -6.98 -4.76
N THR A 364 -19.70 -6.61 -3.54
CA THR A 364 -18.31 -6.31 -3.15
C THR A 364 -17.41 -7.52 -3.34
N ARG A 365 -17.87 -8.71 -2.96
CA ARG A 365 -17.16 -9.97 -3.23
C ARG A 365 -16.98 -10.24 -4.73
N GLY A 366 -17.99 -9.96 -5.55
CA GLY A 366 -17.87 -10.05 -7.01
C GLY A 366 -16.83 -9.08 -7.57
N VAL A 367 -16.77 -7.85 -7.05
CA VAL A 367 -15.76 -6.85 -7.43
C VAL A 367 -14.36 -7.32 -7.04
N VAL A 368 -14.16 -7.92 -5.86
CA VAL A 368 -12.87 -8.51 -5.44
C VAL A 368 -12.38 -9.53 -6.46
N VAL A 369 -13.25 -10.42 -6.95
CA VAL A 369 -12.88 -11.42 -7.97
C VAL A 369 -12.47 -10.74 -9.28
N VAL A 370 -13.27 -9.80 -9.77
CA VAL A 370 -12.95 -9.07 -11.02
C VAL A 370 -11.64 -8.30 -10.89
N PHE A 371 -11.42 -7.63 -9.76
CA PHE A 371 -10.21 -6.85 -9.53
C PHE A 371 -8.97 -7.76 -9.46
N ALA A 372 -9.07 -8.91 -8.78
CA ALA A 372 -7.99 -9.90 -8.75
C ALA A 372 -7.63 -10.40 -10.16
N LEU A 373 -8.62 -10.64 -11.02
CA LEU A 373 -8.37 -11.03 -12.42
C LEU A 373 -7.66 -9.92 -13.21
N LEU A 374 -8.08 -8.66 -13.06
CA LEU A 374 -7.45 -7.52 -13.74
C LEU A 374 -6.01 -7.29 -13.26
N ILE A 375 -5.77 -7.39 -11.96
CA ILE A 375 -4.44 -7.28 -11.37
C ILE A 375 -3.53 -8.39 -11.88
N THR A 376 -4.03 -9.64 -11.88
CA THR A 376 -3.25 -10.79 -12.35
C THR A 376 -2.89 -10.63 -13.83
N TRP A 377 -3.85 -10.16 -14.64
CA TRP A 377 -3.58 -9.83 -16.04
C TRP A 377 -2.52 -8.74 -16.19
N TYR A 378 -2.59 -7.65 -15.41
CA TYR A 378 -1.59 -6.59 -15.45
C TYR A 378 -0.21 -7.08 -15.00
N ALA A 379 -0.14 -7.85 -13.91
CA ALA A 379 1.10 -8.43 -13.38
C ALA A 379 1.81 -9.35 -14.38
N THR A 380 1.09 -10.10 -15.21
CA THR A 380 1.69 -10.99 -16.22
C THR A 380 2.06 -10.30 -17.52
N HIS A 381 1.76 -9.01 -17.71
CA HIS A 381 2.01 -8.26 -18.95
C HIS A 381 2.89 -7.02 -18.76
N THR A 382 3.32 -6.74 -17.53
CA THR A 382 4.16 -5.58 -17.20
C THR A 382 5.62 -6.01 -17.08
N ASP A 383 6.51 -5.20 -17.63
CA ASP A 383 7.97 -5.38 -17.51
C ASP A 383 8.57 -4.49 -16.39
N GLU A 384 7.71 -3.83 -15.61
CA GLU A 384 8.12 -2.94 -14.52
C GLU A 384 8.65 -3.73 -13.32
N SER A 385 9.64 -3.18 -12.61
CA SER A 385 10.12 -3.75 -11.35
C SER A 385 9.05 -3.64 -10.26
N ILE A 386 9.14 -4.46 -9.20
CA ILE A 386 8.19 -4.39 -8.07
C ILE A 386 8.14 -2.97 -7.51
N HIS A 387 9.28 -2.30 -7.35
CA HIS A 387 9.32 -0.93 -6.85
C HIS A 387 8.71 0.08 -7.84
N GLY A 388 9.05 -0.01 -9.13
CA GLY A 388 8.50 0.87 -10.16
C GLY A 388 6.98 0.78 -10.30
N MET A 389 6.42 -0.43 -10.19
CA MET A 389 4.97 -0.66 -10.18
C MET A 389 4.27 0.09 -9.05
N VAL A 390 4.89 0.14 -7.86
CA VAL A 390 4.32 0.81 -6.70
C VAL A 390 4.49 2.33 -6.79
N GLU A 391 5.65 2.83 -7.20
CA GLU A 391 5.85 4.26 -7.41
C GLU A 391 4.86 4.83 -8.44
N ASN A 392 4.69 4.11 -9.56
CA ASN A 392 3.78 4.50 -10.64
C ASN A 392 2.31 4.55 -10.17
N ALA A 393 1.91 3.65 -9.27
CA ALA A 393 0.57 3.68 -8.66
C ALA A 393 0.30 5.03 -7.96
N TYR A 394 1.24 5.52 -7.15
CA TYR A 394 1.02 6.71 -6.34
C TYR A 394 1.10 8.04 -7.10
N LYS A 395 1.73 8.06 -8.28
CA LYS A 395 1.68 9.21 -9.20
C LYS A 395 0.23 9.61 -9.52
N VAL A 396 -0.65 8.63 -9.71
CA VAL A 396 -2.07 8.84 -10.03
C VAL A 396 -2.78 9.63 -8.94
N THR A 397 -2.67 9.17 -7.69
CA THR A 397 -3.38 9.77 -6.56
C THR A 397 -2.74 11.07 -6.09
N LEU A 398 -1.43 11.24 -6.29
CA LEU A 398 -0.75 12.52 -6.09
C LEU A 398 -1.33 13.61 -6.99
N ALA A 399 -1.45 13.32 -8.29
CA ALA A 399 -1.91 14.29 -9.29
C ALA A 399 -3.40 14.62 -9.17
N THR A 400 -4.22 13.70 -8.63
CA THR A 400 -5.69 13.79 -8.70
C THR A 400 -6.40 13.89 -7.36
N ALA A 401 -6.03 13.09 -6.36
CA ALA A 401 -6.82 12.91 -5.14
C ALA A 401 -6.26 13.68 -3.94
N PHE A 402 -4.94 13.81 -3.83
CA PHE A 402 -4.28 14.43 -2.68
C PHE A 402 -4.68 15.89 -2.47
N VAL A 403 -4.63 16.71 -3.53
CA VAL A 403 -4.93 18.15 -3.42
C VAL A 403 -6.38 18.39 -2.99
N PRO A 404 -7.43 17.78 -3.60
CA PRO A 404 -8.79 17.87 -3.09
C PRO A 404 -8.95 17.44 -1.63
N LEU A 405 -8.26 16.39 -1.19
CA LEU A 405 -8.32 15.90 0.19
C LEU A 405 -7.74 16.92 1.19
N ALA A 406 -6.49 17.33 0.97
CA ALA A 406 -5.78 18.23 1.88
C ALA A 406 -6.47 19.59 1.98
N PHE A 407 -6.82 20.19 0.85
CA PHE A 407 -7.54 21.47 0.83
C PHE A 407 -8.96 21.35 1.37
N GLY A 408 -9.62 20.22 1.16
CA GLY A 408 -10.97 20.00 1.67
C GLY A 408 -11.03 19.99 3.19
N LEU A 409 -10.02 19.40 3.83
CA LEU A 409 -9.93 19.24 5.27
C LEU A 409 -9.48 20.54 5.97
N TYR A 410 -8.48 21.22 5.41
CA TYR A 410 -7.83 22.33 6.09
C TYR A 410 -8.17 23.71 5.54
N TRP A 411 -8.66 23.81 4.31
CA TRP A 411 -9.00 25.09 3.68
C TRP A 411 -10.51 25.29 3.55
N LYS A 412 -11.06 26.15 4.41
CA LYS A 412 -12.49 26.49 4.44
C LYS A 412 -13.01 27.05 3.10
N ARG A 413 -12.14 27.64 2.28
CA ARG A 413 -12.50 28.22 0.97
C ARG A 413 -12.46 27.20 -0.17
N ALA A 414 -11.99 25.96 0.04
CA ALA A 414 -11.95 24.97 -1.05
C ALA A 414 -13.37 24.72 -1.60
N THR A 415 -13.52 24.67 -2.92
CA THR A 415 -14.83 24.50 -3.55
C THR A 415 -14.86 23.33 -4.52
N THR A 416 -16.07 22.91 -4.92
CA THR A 416 -16.24 21.85 -5.93
C THR A 416 -15.59 22.24 -7.25
N GLN A 417 -15.69 23.50 -7.67
CA GLN A 417 -15.04 24.03 -8.87
C GLN A 417 -13.52 23.95 -8.77
N GLY A 418 -12.93 24.37 -7.64
CA GLY A 418 -11.50 24.22 -7.39
C GLY A 418 -11.04 22.77 -7.41
N ALA A 419 -11.81 21.86 -6.80
CA ALA A 419 -11.49 20.43 -6.78
C ALA A 419 -11.53 19.80 -8.19
N LEU A 420 -12.56 20.08 -8.99
CA LEU A 420 -12.65 19.58 -10.36
C LEU A 420 -11.53 20.15 -11.25
N ALA A 421 -11.23 21.44 -11.12
CA ALA A 421 -10.13 22.06 -11.84
C ALA A 421 -8.79 21.44 -11.44
N SER A 422 -8.56 21.21 -10.15
CA SER A 422 -7.37 20.52 -9.63
C SER A 422 -7.19 19.13 -10.23
N ILE A 423 -8.24 18.30 -10.21
CA ILE A 423 -8.19 16.94 -10.75
C ILE A 423 -7.88 16.97 -12.24
N PHE A 424 -8.62 17.77 -13.00
CA PHE A 424 -8.50 17.79 -14.45
C PHE A 424 -7.16 18.37 -14.91
N ILE A 425 -6.77 19.54 -14.40
CA ILE A 425 -5.51 20.20 -14.78
C ILE A 425 -4.32 19.39 -14.28
N GLY A 426 -4.38 18.81 -13.07
CA GLY A 426 -3.31 17.98 -12.55
C GLY A 426 -3.08 16.73 -13.38
N LEU A 427 -4.15 15.99 -13.70
CA LEU A 427 -4.09 14.80 -14.55
C LEU A 427 -3.60 15.11 -15.97
N VAL A 428 -4.18 16.13 -16.61
CA VAL A 428 -3.82 16.51 -17.99
C VAL A 428 -2.37 16.98 -18.06
N THR A 429 -1.92 17.80 -17.10
CA THR A 429 -0.53 18.26 -17.06
C THR A 429 0.43 17.10 -16.89
N TRP A 430 0.15 16.19 -15.97
CA TRP A 430 0.97 15.00 -15.77
C TRP A 430 1.04 14.16 -17.06
N VAL A 431 -0.10 13.74 -17.60
CA VAL A 431 -0.13 12.84 -18.76
C VAL A 431 0.49 13.47 -20.00
N LEU A 432 0.22 14.76 -20.27
CA LEU A 432 0.82 15.44 -21.42
C LEU A 432 2.34 15.57 -21.28
N LEU A 433 2.85 15.89 -20.09
CA LEU A 433 4.29 15.97 -19.86
C LEU A 433 4.94 14.59 -19.90
N GLU A 434 4.27 13.53 -19.44
CA GLU A 434 4.77 12.16 -19.58
C GLU A 434 4.94 11.77 -21.06
N ILE A 435 4.05 12.24 -21.94
CA ILE A 435 4.12 11.94 -23.39
C ILE A 435 5.14 12.82 -24.12
N VAL A 436 5.21 14.12 -23.79
CA VAL A 436 5.96 15.10 -24.59
C VAL A 436 7.34 15.39 -24.00
N ALA A 437 7.51 15.22 -22.68
CA ALA A 437 8.69 15.65 -21.95
C ALA A 437 8.95 14.78 -20.70
N ALA A 438 8.95 13.44 -20.87
CA ALA A 438 9.16 12.50 -19.77
C ALA A 438 10.46 12.76 -18.98
N GLU A 439 11.51 13.18 -19.68
CA GLU A 439 12.85 13.46 -19.14
C GLU A 439 13.06 14.93 -18.73
N ALA A 440 11.98 15.72 -18.62
CA ALA A 440 12.08 17.10 -18.16
C ALA A 440 12.71 17.19 -16.76
N ASP A 441 13.37 18.33 -16.48
CA ASP A 441 14.00 18.57 -15.18
C ASP A 441 12.98 18.56 -14.02
N VAL A 442 11.71 18.84 -14.31
CA VAL A 442 10.59 18.67 -13.39
C VAL A 442 9.86 17.38 -13.75
N PRO A 443 9.83 16.37 -12.87
CA PRO A 443 9.11 15.14 -13.14
C PRO A 443 7.63 15.41 -13.47
N PRO A 444 7.06 14.78 -14.51
CA PRO A 444 5.72 15.08 -15.00
C PRO A 444 4.62 15.03 -13.93
N HIS A 445 4.63 14.00 -13.08
CA HIS A 445 3.66 13.84 -12.00
C HIS A 445 3.77 14.93 -10.93
N PHE A 446 4.98 15.42 -10.66
CA PHE A 446 5.22 16.52 -9.73
C PHE A 446 4.71 17.85 -10.31
N ALA A 447 4.96 18.10 -11.59
CA ALA A 447 4.37 19.23 -12.31
C ALA A 447 2.83 19.17 -12.31
N GLY A 448 2.26 17.98 -12.50
CA GLY A 448 0.82 17.71 -12.37
C GLY A 448 0.28 18.10 -10.99
N MET A 449 0.94 17.70 -9.92
CA MET A 449 0.57 18.11 -8.56
C MET A 449 0.58 19.63 -8.39
N LEU A 450 1.66 20.31 -8.83
CA LEU A 450 1.79 21.77 -8.72
C LEU A 450 0.70 22.50 -9.53
N ALA A 451 0.42 22.04 -10.74
CA ALA A 451 -0.65 22.57 -11.58
C ALA A 451 -2.04 22.34 -10.94
N GLY A 452 -2.24 21.18 -10.32
CA GLY A 452 -3.44 20.86 -9.54
C GLY A 452 -3.63 21.81 -8.35
N ILE A 453 -2.57 22.09 -7.59
CA ILE A 453 -2.60 23.08 -6.49
C ILE A 453 -2.97 24.47 -7.01
N ALA A 454 -2.33 24.92 -8.10
CA ALA A 454 -2.64 26.21 -8.71
C ALA A 454 -4.12 26.28 -9.17
N ALA A 455 -4.63 25.22 -9.79
CA ALA A 455 -6.02 25.12 -10.23
C ALA A 455 -7.01 25.05 -9.06
N MET A 456 -6.68 24.37 -7.96
CA MET A 456 -7.46 24.37 -6.72
C MET A 456 -7.60 25.78 -6.15
N LEU A 457 -6.49 26.52 -6.09
CA LEU A 457 -6.45 27.89 -5.60
C LEU A 457 -7.26 28.81 -6.51
N ALA A 458 -6.98 28.82 -7.82
CA ALA A 458 -7.67 29.66 -8.78
C ALA A 458 -9.18 29.36 -8.83
N GLY A 459 -9.57 28.09 -8.96
CA GLY A 459 -10.98 27.69 -9.07
C GLY A 459 -11.78 27.91 -7.80
N SER A 460 -11.15 27.90 -6.62
CA SER A 460 -11.81 28.19 -5.35
C SER A 460 -11.93 29.68 -5.03
N LEU A 461 -11.03 30.51 -5.58
CA LEU A 461 -11.04 31.97 -5.39
C LEU A 461 -11.91 32.70 -6.41
N LEU A 462 -12.18 32.09 -7.56
CA LEU A 462 -13.09 32.63 -8.57
C LEU A 462 -14.57 32.58 -8.11
N PRO A 463 -15.46 33.39 -8.72
CA PRO A 463 -16.90 33.33 -8.48
C PRO A 463 -17.42 31.90 -8.67
N GLN A 464 -18.12 31.39 -7.67
CA GLN A 464 -18.57 30.01 -7.65
C GLN A 464 -19.82 29.85 -8.51
N THR A 465 -19.69 29.16 -9.63
CA THR A 465 -20.80 28.85 -10.55
C THR A 465 -21.39 27.47 -10.30
N LEU A 466 -20.60 26.55 -9.73
CA LEU A 466 -21.05 25.21 -9.36
C LEU A 466 -21.62 25.22 -7.94
N VAL A 467 -22.87 24.77 -7.80
CA VAL A 467 -23.61 24.76 -6.53
C VAL A 467 -22.96 23.79 -5.53
N LYS A 468 -22.83 24.22 -4.26
CA LYS A 468 -22.42 23.34 -3.17
C LYS A 468 -23.44 22.21 -3.00
N PRO A 469 -23.04 20.93 -2.92
CA PRO A 469 -23.95 19.88 -2.53
C PRO A 469 -24.54 20.22 -1.16
N THR A 470 -25.87 20.16 -1.04
CA THR A 470 -26.57 20.29 0.23
C THR A 470 -26.22 19.09 1.13
N HIS A 471 -25.95 19.36 2.42
CA HIS A 471 -25.54 18.41 3.47
C HIS A 471 -26.56 17.28 3.79
N GLY A 472 -27.50 16.96 2.89
CA GLY A 472 -28.76 16.31 3.25
C GLY A 472 -28.80 14.78 3.29
N HIS A 473 -27.79 14.02 2.89
CA HIS A 473 -27.99 12.56 2.64
C HIS A 473 -27.01 11.58 3.32
N VAL A 474 -26.03 12.05 4.09
CA VAL A 474 -25.05 11.13 4.71
C VAL A 474 -25.46 10.69 6.13
N ALA A 475 -26.16 11.53 6.88
CA ALA A 475 -26.49 11.25 8.28
C ALA A 475 -27.60 10.19 8.49
N GLU A 476 -28.53 10.02 7.55
CA GLU A 476 -29.72 9.18 7.79
C GLU A 476 -29.46 7.66 7.71
N HIS A 477 -28.38 7.21 7.07
CA HIS A 477 -28.17 5.78 6.82
C HIS A 477 -27.29 5.06 7.86
N LEU A 478 -26.52 5.78 8.66
CA LEU A 478 -25.78 5.20 9.79
C LEU A 478 -26.61 5.17 11.09
N HIS A 479 -27.61 6.04 11.21
CA HIS A 479 -28.47 6.07 12.41
C HIS A 479 -29.56 5.00 12.42
N THR A 480 -29.99 4.48 11.27
CA THR A 480 -31.03 3.45 11.20
C THR A 480 -30.55 2.05 11.59
N THR A 481 -29.24 1.82 11.72
CA THR A 481 -28.66 0.54 12.14
C THR A 481 -28.44 0.42 13.65
N HIS A 482 -28.44 1.53 14.40
CA HIS A 482 -28.25 1.50 15.86
C HIS A 482 -29.54 1.57 16.67
N SER A 483 -30.68 1.96 16.08
CA SER A 483 -31.94 2.11 16.82
C SER A 483 -32.77 0.83 16.95
N THR A 484 -32.36 -0.30 16.35
CA THR A 484 -33.15 -1.54 16.34
C THR A 484 -32.63 -2.65 17.25
N THR A 485 -31.53 -2.44 17.99
CA THR A 485 -30.94 -3.47 18.87
C THR A 485 -31.14 -3.26 20.37
N HIS A 486 -31.85 -2.20 20.81
CA HIS A 486 -32.16 -1.97 22.23
C HIS A 486 -33.65 -2.05 22.60
N ALA A 487 -34.51 -2.54 21.71
CA ALA A 487 -35.90 -2.84 22.02
C ALA A 487 -36.20 -4.32 21.72
N GLY A 488 -35.82 -5.20 22.66
CA GLY A 488 -36.27 -6.59 22.64
C GLY A 488 -35.20 -7.63 22.92
N ARG A 489 -34.68 -7.67 24.15
CA ARG A 489 -34.56 -8.86 25.01
C ARG A 489 -33.79 -8.53 26.28
#